data_AF-A0A846S746-F1
#
_entry.id   AF-A0A846S746-F1
#
_cell.length_a   1.000
_cell.length_b   1.000
_cell.length_c   1.000
_cell.angle_alpha   90.00
_cell.angle_beta   90.00
_cell.angle_gamma   90.00
#
_symmetry.space_group_name_H-M   'P 1'
#
loop_
_entity.id
_entity.type
_entity.pdbx_description
1 polymer ?
#
loop_
_entity_poly.entity_id
_entity_poly.type
_entity_poly.pdbx_seq_one_letter_code
_entity_poly.pdbx_strand_id
1 'polypeptide(L)'
;MGSLYYGDAQTPIQIDDRALAHLKVVIATKLRRNESFTLSWRHPEGDAPGRSTLWLHPSIPLRFVFQEPESPDLSRKWIEELAHSASSSGGITLIEEHLESSPAE
;
A
#
# COMPACT_ATOMS: atom_id res chain seq x y z
N MET A 1 6.45 1.44 -11.27
CA MET A 1 5.18 1.35 -10.55
C MET A 1 4.85 -0.10 -10.30
N GLY A 2 4.65 -0.45 -9.04
CA GLY A 2 4.25 -1.77 -8.60
C GLY A 2 2.76 -1.83 -8.35
N SER A 3 2.23 -3.04 -8.24
CA SER A 3 0.80 -3.29 -8.09
C SER A 3 0.51 -4.02 -6.78
N LEU A 4 -0.41 -3.46 -6.00
CA LEU A 4 -1.00 -4.10 -4.84
C LEU A 4 -2.37 -4.69 -5.19
N TYR A 5 -2.50 -6.01 -5.03
CA TYR A 5 -3.77 -6.71 -5.19
C TYR A 5 -4.29 -7.15 -3.82
N TYR A 6 -5.56 -6.89 -3.55
CA TYR A 6 -6.22 -7.24 -2.30
C TYR A 6 -7.56 -7.94 -2.56
N GLY A 7 -7.74 -9.12 -1.96
CA GLY A 7 -8.94 -9.94 -2.17
C GLY A 7 -9.09 -10.40 -3.62
N ASP A 8 -10.30 -10.27 -4.15
CA ASP A 8 -10.69 -10.59 -5.52
C ASP A 8 -10.75 -9.36 -6.43
N ALA A 9 -10.20 -8.22 -5.98
CA ALA A 9 -10.17 -6.99 -6.77
C ALA A 9 -9.47 -7.22 -8.12
N GLN A 10 -10.20 -6.96 -9.21
CA GLN A 10 -9.68 -7.12 -10.56
C GLN A 10 -8.68 -6.02 -10.93
N THR A 11 -8.91 -4.80 -10.43
CA THR A 11 -8.03 -3.65 -10.65
C THR A 11 -7.04 -3.52 -9.50
N PRO A 12 -5.72 -3.58 -9.76
CA PRO A 12 -4.72 -3.33 -8.73
C PRO A 12 -4.67 -1.86 -8.35
N ILE A 13 -4.11 -1.59 -7.17
CA ILE A 13 -3.68 -0.26 -6.78
C ILE A 13 -2.24 -0.07 -7.26
N GLN A 14 -2.02 0.94 -8.10
CA GLN A 14 -0.68 1.29 -8.56
C GLN A 14 0.02 2.14 -7.52
N ILE A 15 1.18 1.67 -7.06
CA ILE A 15 1.99 2.31 -6.02
C ILE A 15 3.44 2.33 -6.50
N ASP A 16 4.17 3.40 -6.24
CA ASP A 16 5.60 3.48 -6.52
C ASP A 16 6.32 2.24 -5.95
N ASP A 17 7.26 1.66 -6.72
CA ASP A 17 7.89 0.39 -6.37
C ASP A 17 8.63 0.49 -5.04
N ARG A 18 9.27 1.63 -4.79
CA ARG A 18 9.95 1.88 -3.52
C ARG A 18 8.95 2.03 -2.39
N ALA A 19 7.89 2.82 -2.55
CA ALA A 19 6.84 2.92 -1.54
C ALA A 19 6.18 1.57 -1.23
N LEU A 20 5.87 0.77 -2.27
CA LEU A 20 5.30 -0.57 -2.17
C LEU A 20 6.23 -1.52 -1.41
N ALA A 21 7.55 -1.41 -1.59
CA ALA A 21 8.52 -2.23 -0.89
C ALA A 21 8.54 -1.96 0.62
N HIS A 22 8.45 -0.69 1.02
CA HIS A 22 8.35 -0.30 2.43
C HIS A 22 7.02 -0.78 3.04
N LEU A 23 5.91 -0.58 2.31
CA LEU A 23 4.59 -1.08 2.71
C LEU A 23 4.58 -2.59 2.91
N LYS A 24 5.16 -3.35 1.97
CA LYS A 24 5.26 -4.82 2.06
C LYS A 24 5.88 -5.26 3.38
N VAL A 25 6.95 -4.60 3.83
CA VAL A 25 7.60 -4.95 5.11
C VAL A 25 6.65 -4.72 6.29
N VAL A 26 6.01 -3.56 6.36
CA VAL A 26 5.10 -3.21 7.46
C VAL A 26 3.85 -4.09 7.47
N ILE A 27 3.20 -4.26 6.31
CA ILE A 27 2.01 -5.08 6.15
C ILE A 27 2.32 -6.54 6.52
N ALA A 28 3.39 -7.12 5.98
CA ALA A 28 3.76 -8.50 6.30
C ALA A 28 4.05 -8.69 7.79
N THR A 29 4.68 -7.70 8.43
CA THR A 29 4.99 -7.76 9.88
C THR A 29 3.72 -7.75 10.72
N LYS A 30 2.78 -6.85 10.44
CA LYS A 30 1.52 -6.75 11.20
C LYS A 30 0.60 -7.95 10.96
N LEU A 31 0.41 -8.36 9.71
CA LEU A 31 -0.48 -9.50 9.41
C LEU A 31 0.05 -10.83 9.98
N ARG A 32 1.37 -11.04 10.05
CA ARG A 32 1.98 -12.19 10.75
C ARG A 32 1.67 -12.23 12.25
N ARG A 33 1.37 -11.08 12.86
CA ARG A 33 0.94 -10.95 14.26
C ARG A 33 -0.57 -10.96 14.43
N ASN A 34 -1.33 -11.26 13.37
CA ASN A 34 -2.79 -11.11 13.31
C ASN A 34 -3.29 -9.69 13.62
N GLU A 35 -2.46 -8.67 13.36
CA GLU A 35 -2.84 -7.27 13.54
C GLU A 35 -3.46 -6.74 12.25
N SER A 36 -4.78 -6.57 12.24
CA SER A 36 -5.49 -5.93 11.14
C SER A 36 -5.47 -4.41 11.27
N PHE A 37 -5.43 -3.70 10.15
CA PHE A 37 -5.34 -2.25 10.12
C PHE A 37 -5.79 -1.69 8.78
N THR A 38 -5.93 -0.37 8.66
CA THR A 38 -6.35 0.30 7.43
C THR A 38 -5.17 0.85 6.62
N LEU A 39 -5.33 0.84 5.30
CA LEU A 39 -4.49 1.56 4.34
C LEU A 39 -5.40 2.50 3.55
N SER A 40 -5.18 3.80 3.64
CA SER A 40 -5.98 4.81 2.97
C SER A 40 -5.16 5.64 2.00
N TRP A 41 -5.78 6.14 0.95
CA TRP A 41 -5.17 7.08 0.02
C TRP A 41 -6.20 8.00 -0.61
N ARG A 42 -5.73 9.16 -1.08
CA ARG A 42 -6.49 10.03 -1.97
C ARG A 42 -6.30 9.57 -3.39
N HIS A 43 -7.36 9.63 -4.20
CA HIS A 43 -7.24 9.34 -5.61
C HIS A 43 -6.32 10.37 -6.27
N PRO A 44 -5.36 9.95 -7.10
CA PRO A 44 -4.45 10.87 -7.81
C PRO A 44 -5.19 11.84 -8.72
N GLU A 45 -4.56 12.96 -9.05
CA GLU A 45 -5.01 13.87 -10.08
C GLU A 45 -5.17 13.13 -11.43
N GLY A 46 -6.36 13.25 -12.02
CA GLY A 46 -6.75 12.54 -13.24
C GLY A 46 -7.81 11.46 -13.02
N ASP A 47 -7.90 10.92 -11.79
CA ASP A 47 -8.97 10.00 -11.41
C ASP A 47 -10.22 10.74 -10.90
N ALA A 48 -11.33 10.02 -10.72
CA ALA A 48 -12.52 10.57 -10.07
C ALA A 48 -12.17 11.02 -8.63
N PRO A 49 -12.52 12.27 -8.24
CA PRO A 49 -12.12 12.82 -6.95
C PRO A 49 -12.64 11.98 -5.81
N GLY A 50 -11.77 11.61 -4.87
CA GLY A 50 -12.16 10.73 -3.78
C GLY A 50 -11.01 10.27 -2.90
N ARG A 51 -11.36 9.37 -1.98
CA ARG A 51 -10.43 8.61 -1.17
C ARG A 51 -10.87 7.15 -1.17
N SER A 52 -9.90 6.27 -1.06
CA SER A 52 -10.12 4.85 -0.86
C SER A 52 -9.44 4.38 0.41
N THR A 53 -10.03 3.38 1.07
CA THR A 53 -9.49 2.74 2.26
C THR A 53 -9.64 1.24 2.13
N LEU A 54 -8.53 0.51 2.22
CA LEU A 54 -8.53 -0.93 2.42
C LEU A 54 -8.49 -1.26 3.91
N TRP A 55 -9.32 -2.21 4.32
CA TRP A 55 -9.15 -2.91 5.59
C TRP A 55 -8.28 -4.14 5.35
N LEU A 56 -7.05 -4.16 5.87
CA LEU A 56 -6.12 -5.27 5.69
C LEU A 56 -6.29 -6.30 6.82
N HIS A 57 -6.56 -7.55 6.45
CA HIS A 57 -6.78 -8.67 7.35
C HIS A 57 -6.02 -9.93 6.89
N PRO A 58 -5.45 -10.75 7.80
CA PRO A 58 -4.63 -11.92 7.42
C PRO A 58 -5.34 -13.01 6.62
N SER A 59 -6.67 -13.07 6.70
CA SER A 59 -7.49 -14.07 5.99
C SER A 59 -7.84 -13.69 4.55
N ILE A 60 -7.45 -12.50 4.09
CA ILE A 60 -7.76 -12.01 2.75
C ILE A 60 -6.49 -12.08 1.91
N PRO A 61 -6.53 -12.69 0.70
CA PRO A 61 -5.37 -12.76 -0.18
C PRO A 61 -4.78 -11.38 -0.45
N LEU A 62 -3.45 -11.30 -0.37
CA LEU A 62 -2.69 -10.09 -0.61
C LEU A 62 -1.49 -10.43 -1.49
N ARG A 63 -1.33 -9.73 -2.61
CA ARG A 63 -0.23 -9.94 -3.55
C ARG A 63 0.42 -8.62 -3.90
N PHE A 64 1.75 -8.61 -3.80
CA PHE A 64 2.62 -7.52 -4.22
C PHE A 64 3.29 -7.91 -5.52
N VAL A 65 3.19 -7.09 -6.54
CA VAL A 65 3.93 -7.23 -7.80
C VAL A 65 4.79 -6.00 -7.96
N PHE A 66 6.10 -6.21 -8.13
CA PHE A 66 7.06 -5.14 -8.39
C PHE A 66 7.39 -5.12 -9.88
N GLN A 67 7.66 -3.93 -10.41
CA GLN A 67 8.07 -3.78 -11.80
C GLN A 67 9.52 -4.23 -11.99
N GLU A 68 10.39 -3.88 -11.04
CA GLU A 68 11.79 -4.31 -11.06
C GLU A 68 11.98 -5.62 -10.28
N PRO A 69 12.83 -6.54 -10.77
CA PRO A 69 13.11 -7.79 -10.07
C PRO A 69 14.01 -7.59 -8.84
N GLU A 70 14.89 -6.58 -8.88
CA GLU A 70 15.70 -6.19 -7.74
C GLU A 70 14.87 -5.43 -6.69
N SER A 71 15.10 -5.74 -5.40
CA SER A 71 14.45 -4.99 -4.32
C SER A 71 15.10 -3.60 -4.18
N PRO A 72 14.29 -2.51 -4.11
CA PRO A 72 14.82 -1.17 -3.92
C PRO A 72 15.42 -0.99 -2.52
N ASP A 73 16.30 0.01 -2.38
CA ASP A 73 16.89 0.36 -1.09
C ASP A 73 15.83 0.78 -0.07
N LEU A 74 15.78 0.01 1.03
CA LEU A 74 14.85 0.22 2.12
C LEU A 74 15.40 1.20 3.15
N SER A 75 14.62 2.23 3.45
CA SER A 75 14.86 3.18 4.53
C SER A 75 14.25 2.65 5.82
N ARG A 76 15.11 2.30 6.79
CA ARG A 76 14.67 1.88 8.12
C ARG A 76 13.78 2.93 8.80
N LYS A 77 14.17 4.20 8.71
CA LYS A 77 13.41 5.32 9.29
C LYS A 77 11.98 5.36 8.73
N TRP A 78 11.83 5.17 7.42
CA TRP A 78 10.52 5.21 6.77
C TRP A 78 9.65 3.99 7.18
N ILE A 79 10.26 2.80 7.28
CA ILE A 79 9.56 1.62 7.80
C ILE A 79 9.04 1.87 9.22
N GLU A 80 9.86 2.49 10.08
CA GLU A 80 9.47 2.83 11.45
C GLU A 80 8.31 3.84 11.49
N GLU A 81 8.35 4.87 10.65
CA GLU A 81 7.26 5.85 10.51
C GLU A 81 5.95 5.20 10.03
N LEU A 82 6.02 4.34 8.99
CA LEU A 82 4.87 3.60 8.48
C LEU A 82 4.31 2.62 9.52
N ALA A 83 5.17 1.91 10.25
CA ALA A 83 4.76 0.99 11.30
C ALA A 83 4.10 1.72 12.48
N HIS A 84 4.59 2.91 12.82
CA HIS A 84 3.96 3.77 13.82
C HIS A 84 2.56 4.21 13.36
N SER A 85 2.43 4.71 12.12
CA SER A 85 1.14 5.07 11.52
C SER A 85 0.15 3.90 11.53
N ALA A 86 0.60 2.73 11.09
CA ALA A 86 -0.21 1.50 11.03
C ALA A 86 -0.70 1.00 12.39
N SER A 87 -0.09 1.45 13.47
CA SER A 87 -0.47 1.09 14.85
C SER A 87 -1.39 2.13 15.50
N SER A 88 -1.66 3.24 14.80
CA SER A 88 -2.65 4.25 15.18
C SER A 88 -4.05 3.86 14.71
N SER A 89 -5.08 4.52 15.26
CA SER A 89 -6.47 4.34 14.82
C SER A 89 -6.73 4.78 13.37
N GLY A 90 -5.87 5.63 12.80
CA GLY A 90 -5.99 6.11 11.43
C GLY A 90 -5.40 5.18 10.37
N GLY A 91 -4.60 4.18 10.77
CA GLY A 91 -3.86 3.30 9.85
C GLY A 91 -2.76 4.01 9.08
N ILE A 92 -2.37 3.44 7.94
CA ILE A 92 -1.41 4.07 7.01
C ILE A 92 -2.17 4.97 6.04
N THR A 93 -1.67 6.18 5.80
CA THR A 93 -2.14 7.04 4.71
C THR A 93 -1.03 7.22 3.67
N LEU A 94 -1.30 6.82 2.43
CA LEU A 94 -0.43 7.13 1.31
C LEU A 94 -0.73 8.52 0.77
N ILE A 95 0.34 9.21 0.39
CA ILE A 95 0.29 10.49 -0.31
C ILE A 95 0.42 10.25 -1.81
N GLU A 96 -0.04 11.24 -2.57
CA GLU A 96 -0.17 11.16 -4.02
C GLU A 96 1.15 10.92 -4.74
N GLU A 97 2.27 11.44 -4.24
CA GLU A 97 3.61 11.17 -4.79
C GLU A 97 4.01 9.68 -4.79
N HIS A 98 3.26 8.82 -4.09
CA HIS A 98 3.47 7.37 -4.08
C HIS A 98 2.50 6.62 -5.00
N LEU A 99 1.58 7.31 -5.68
CA LEU A 99 0.51 6.73 -6.48
C LEU A 99 0.54 7.29 -7.89
N GLU A 100 0.08 6.49 -8.85
CA GLU A 100 -0.12 6.94 -10.22
C GLU A 100 -1.61 6.89 -10.56
N SER A 101 -2.07 7.84 -11.37
CA SER A 101 -3.43 7.82 -11.93
C SER A 101 -3.57 6.64 -12.89
N SER A 102 -4.69 5.93 -12.79
CA SER A 102 -5.00 4.92 -13.81
C SER A 102 -5.44 5.68 -15.06
N PRO A 103 -4.86 5.43 -16.25
CA PRO A 103 -5.40 6.05 -17.46
C PRO A 103 -6.85 5.61 -17.61
N ALA A 104 -7.77 6.58 -17.63
CA ALA A 104 -9.16 6.34 -17.94
C ALA A 104 -9.24 5.84 -19.39
N GLU A 105 -9.70 4.60 -19.58
CA GLU A 105 -10.12 4.07 -20.90
C GLU A 105 -11.34 4.83 -21.45
#